data_AF-A0A177I0P6-F1
#
_entry.id   AF-A0A177I0P6-F1
#
_cell.length_a   1.000
_cell.length_b   1.000
_cell.length_c   1.000
_cell.angle_alpha   90.00
_cell.angle_beta   90.00
_cell.angle_gamma   90.00
#
_symmetry.space_group_name_H-M   'P 1'
#
loop_
_entity.id
_entity.type
_entity.pdbx_description
1 polymer ?
#
loop_
_entity_poly.entity_id
_entity_poly.type
_entity_poly.pdbx_seq_one_letter_code
_entity_poly.pdbx_strand_id
1 'polypeptide(L)'
;MFIAELRRLQWERIAGLMDTERMAAYAPSRDPRAIRYETQRLERLMTDVAEAERSGVAAVEIRRHRVYRIDARPTAGSCSAGIPAPTVHLMAASPDEAAERAWAMHGRDGGLYQRGGHHIASVKQVLPEPGEMF
;
A
#
# COMPACT_ATOMS: atom_id res chain seq x y z
N MET A 1 -5.60 10.83 14.31
CA MET A 1 -5.49 12.31 14.18
C MET A 1 -4.19 12.76 13.49
N PHE A 2 -3.06 12.10 13.77
CA PHE A 2 -1.71 12.48 13.30
C PHE A 2 -1.51 12.61 11.77
N ILE A 3 -2.11 11.74 10.95
CA ILE A 3 -1.88 11.74 9.49
C ILE A 3 -2.51 12.96 8.80
N ALA A 4 -3.69 13.38 9.24
CA ALA A 4 -4.38 14.53 8.64
C ALA A 4 -3.63 15.83 8.91
N GLU A 5 -3.08 15.98 10.12
CA GLU A 5 -2.29 17.14 10.52
C GLU A 5 -0.97 17.23 9.77
N LEU A 6 -0.27 16.10 9.60
CA LEU A 6 0.95 16.05 8.78
C LEU A 6 0.68 16.42 7.32
N ARG A 7 -0.43 15.95 6.74
CA ARG A 7 -0.83 16.33 5.39
C ARG A 7 -1.13 17.83 5.29
N ARG A 8 -1.82 18.40 6.27
CA ARG A 8 -2.09 19.85 6.32
C ARG A 8 -0.79 20.66 6.32
N LEU A 9 0.16 20.33 7.19
CA LEU A 9 1.44 21.01 7.27
C LEU A 9 2.26 20.89 5.97
N GLN A 10 2.19 19.74 5.29
CA GLN A 10 2.82 19.57 3.98
C GLN A 10 2.18 20.46 2.92
N TRP A 11 0.85 20.56 2.89
CA TRP A 11 0.14 21.43 1.96
C TRP A 11 0.42 22.92 2.20
N GLU A 12 0.42 23.37 3.45
CA GLU A 12 0.76 24.75 3.81
C GLU A 12 2.18 25.11 3.35
N ARG A 13 3.13 24.18 3.52
CA ARG A 13 4.51 24.36 3.05
C ARG A 13 4.62 24.35 1.53
N ILE A 14 3.86 23.51 0.82
CA ILE A 14 3.82 23.49 -0.66
C ILE A 14 3.29 24.83 -1.16
N ALA A 15 2.16 25.29 -0.62
CA ALA A 15 1.54 26.56 -0.99
C ALA A 15 2.49 27.74 -0.76
N GLY A 16 3.11 27.83 0.42
CA GLY A 16 4.05 28.91 0.71
C GLY A 16 5.27 28.96 -0.21
N LEU A 17 5.78 27.79 -0.63
CA LEU A 17 6.86 27.73 -1.62
C LEU A 17 6.38 28.17 -3.01
N MET A 18 5.21 27.68 -3.44
CA MET A 18 4.62 28.06 -4.72
C MET A 18 4.37 29.58 -4.81
N ASP A 19 3.91 30.19 -3.72
CA ASP A 19 3.69 31.64 -3.65
C ASP A 19 5.01 32.41 -3.72
N THR A 20 6.03 31.97 -2.96
CA THR A 20 7.34 32.62 -2.91
C THR A 20 8.05 32.56 -4.27
N GLU A 21 7.99 31.41 -4.95
CA GLU A 21 8.64 31.20 -6.24
C GLU A 21 7.73 31.50 -7.45
N ARG A 22 6.51 31.99 -7.21
CA ARG A 22 5.49 32.27 -8.23
C ARG A 22 5.26 31.11 -9.19
N MET A 23 5.10 29.91 -8.62
CA MET A 23 4.91 28.68 -9.38
C MET A 23 3.44 28.51 -9.72
N ALA A 24 3.12 28.37 -11.02
CA ALA A 24 1.77 28.06 -11.48
C ALA A 24 1.32 26.63 -11.06
N ALA A 25 2.28 25.71 -10.93
CA ALA A 25 2.09 24.37 -10.43
C ALA A 25 3.32 23.96 -9.60
N TYR A 26 3.10 23.14 -8.57
CA TYR A 26 4.19 22.66 -7.74
C TYR A 26 5.17 21.81 -8.55
N ALA A 27 6.46 22.16 -8.50
CA ALA A 27 7.54 21.42 -9.13
C ALA A 27 8.50 20.93 -8.03
N PRO A 28 8.52 19.62 -7.71
CA PRO A 28 9.38 19.06 -6.67
C PRO A 28 10.87 19.34 -6.85
N SER A 29 11.33 19.51 -8.09
CA SER A 29 12.72 19.86 -8.42
C SER A 29 13.16 21.25 -7.94
N ARG A 30 12.22 22.09 -7.49
CA ARG A 30 12.51 23.39 -6.88
C ARG A 30 12.35 23.41 -5.36
N ASP A 31 11.90 22.31 -4.76
CA ASP A 31 11.82 22.17 -3.30
C ASP A 31 13.04 21.42 -2.77
N PRO A 32 13.95 22.10 -2.02
CA PRO A 32 15.11 21.45 -1.42
C PRO A 32 14.75 20.27 -0.51
N ARG A 33 13.57 20.30 0.14
CA ARG A 33 13.12 19.19 0.97
C ARG A 33 12.70 17.99 0.12
N ALA A 34 11.97 18.22 -0.96
CA ALA A 34 11.59 17.16 -1.88
C ALA A 34 12.82 16.50 -2.51
N ILE A 35 13.80 17.31 -2.95
CA ILE A 35 15.09 16.81 -3.45
C ILE A 35 15.77 15.94 -2.39
N ARG A 36 15.88 16.42 -1.14
CA ARG A 36 16.52 15.65 -0.06
C ARG A 36 15.81 14.33 0.22
N TYR A 37 14.48 14.30 0.21
CA TYR A 37 13.72 13.07 0.41
C TYR A 37 13.93 12.08 -0.73
N GLU A 38 13.97 12.55 -1.97
CA GLU A 38 14.28 11.72 -3.14
C GLU A 38 15.70 11.15 -3.06
N THR A 39 16.69 11.95 -2.68
CA THR A 39 18.06 11.49 -2.45
C THR A 39 18.12 10.41 -1.37
N GLN A 40 17.50 10.65 -0.21
CA GLN A 40 17.45 9.66 0.88
C GLN A 40 16.71 8.38 0.47
N ARG A 41 15.65 8.50 -0.34
CA ARG A 41 14.94 7.33 -0.89
C ARG A 41 15.87 6.52 -1.78
N LEU A 42 16.64 7.18 -2.63
CA LEU A 42 17.60 6.55 -3.54
C LEU A 42 18.74 5.87 -2.78
N GLU A 43 19.30 6.52 -1.76
CA GLU A 43 20.34 5.94 -0.90
C GLU A 43 19.89 4.66 -0.19
N ARG A 44 18.65 4.67 0.33
CA ARG A 44 18.04 3.46 0.92
C ARG A 44 17.89 2.36 -0.11
N LEU A 45 17.37 2.69 -1.28
CA LEU A 45 17.23 1.72 -2.38
C LEU A 45 18.58 1.12 -2.78
N MET A 46 19.64 1.93 -2.91
CA MET A 46 20.98 1.43 -3.20
C MET A 46 21.51 0.52 -2.11
N THR A 47 21.20 0.81 -0.84
CA THR A 47 21.58 -0.02 0.29
C THR A 47 20.86 -1.38 0.24
N ASP A 48 19.55 -1.37 0.00
CA ASP A 48 18.73 -2.57 -0.14
C ASP A 48 19.22 -3.43 -1.31
N VAL A 49 19.58 -2.80 -2.44
CA VAL A 49 20.19 -3.45 -3.61
C VAL A 49 21.50 -4.13 -3.25
N ALA A 50 22.42 -3.40 -2.62
CA ALA A 50 23.71 -3.94 -2.23
C ALA A 50 23.60 -5.07 -1.19
N GLU A 51 22.57 -5.05 -0.33
CA GLU A 51 22.30 -6.11 0.63
C GLU A 51 21.74 -7.37 -0.02
N ALA A 52 20.83 -7.24 -0.98
CA ALA A 52 20.31 -8.37 -1.73
C ALA A 52 21.38 -9.06 -2.58
N GLU A 53 22.23 -8.26 -3.25
CA GLU A 53 23.37 -8.77 -4.02
C GLU A 53 24.34 -9.57 -3.12
N ARG A 54 24.68 -9.04 -1.94
CA ARG A 54 25.51 -9.74 -0.95
C ARG A 54 24.90 -11.04 -0.43
N SER A 55 23.58 -11.12 -0.40
CA SER A 55 22.84 -12.28 0.12
C SER A 55 22.59 -13.36 -0.94
N GLY A 56 23.06 -13.16 -2.19
CA GLY A 56 22.82 -14.09 -3.29
C GLY A 56 21.34 -14.21 -3.69
N VAL A 57 20.50 -13.29 -3.21
CA VAL A 57 19.10 -13.19 -3.62
C VAL A 57 19.11 -12.53 -5.00
N ALA A 58 18.66 -13.27 -6.02
CA ALA A 58 18.67 -12.83 -7.41
C ALA A 58 17.91 -11.51 -7.57
N ALA A 59 18.68 -10.43 -7.76
CA ALA A 59 18.25 -9.05 -7.80
C ALA A 59 17.45 -8.61 -6.54
N VAL A 60 17.57 -7.33 -6.18
CA VAL A 60 16.35 -6.68 -5.70
C VAL A 60 15.43 -6.71 -6.90
N GLU A 61 14.66 -7.78 -7.05
CA GLU A 61 13.32 -7.63 -7.56
C GLU A 61 12.78 -6.46 -6.73
N ILE A 62 12.68 -5.30 -7.38
CA ILE A 62 11.76 -4.28 -6.93
C ILE A 62 10.50 -5.11 -6.72
N ARG A 63 10.18 -5.44 -5.46
CA ARG A 63 8.99 -6.20 -5.11
C ARG A 63 7.87 -5.24 -5.44
N ARG A 64 7.54 -5.16 -6.73
CA ARG A 64 6.66 -4.17 -7.33
C ARG A 64 5.32 -4.50 -6.73
N HIS A 65 4.97 -3.74 -5.69
CA HIS A 65 3.84 -4.01 -4.82
C HIS A 65 2.59 -4.19 -5.68
N ARG A 66 2.11 -5.43 -5.76
CA ARG A 66 0.88 -5.76 -6.48
C ARG A 66 -0.27 -5.48 -5.54
N VAL A 67 -1.32 -4.85 -6.04
CA VAL A 67 -2.54 -4.63 -5.27
C VAL A 67 -3.47 -5.80 -5.52
N TYR A 68 -3.86 -6.48 -4.45
CA TYR A 68 -4.81 -7.58 -4.47
C TYR A 68 -6.12 -7.15 -3.82
N ARG A 69 -7.22 -7.39 -4.51
CA ARG A 69 -8.57 -7.34 -3.97
C ARG A 69 -8.92 -8.71 -3.40
N ILE A 70 -9.39 -8.71 -2.16
CA ILE A 70 -9.71 -9.89 -1.38
C ILE A 70 -11.18 -9.79 -1.01
N ASP A 71 -11.98 -10.68 -1.59
CA ASP A 71 -13.41 -10.79 -1.32
C ASP A 71 -13.63 -11.89 -0.29
N ALA A 72 -14.37 -11.60 0.78
CA ALA A 72 -14.78 -12.60 1.76
C ALA A 72 -16.24 -13.00 1.55
N ARG A 73 -16.63 -14.20 1.99
CA ARG A 73 -18.03 -14.66 2.01
C ARG A 73 -18.41 -15.17 3.39
N PRO A 74 -19.68 -15.00 3.80
CA PRO A 74 -20.15 -15.58 5.05
C PRO A 74 -20.03 -17.11 5.00
N THR A 75 -19.71 -17.70 6.14
CA THR A 75 -19.65 -19.15 6.34
C THR A 75 -21.07 -19.66 6.50
N ALA A 76 -21.33 -20.87 5.99
CA ALA A 76 -22.65 -21.48 6.09
C ALA A 76 -23.12 -21.48 7.56
N GLY A 77 -24.24 -20.80 7.84
CA GLY A 77 -24.82 -20.67 9.18
C GLY A 77 -24.71 -19.27 9.81
N SER A 78 -23.82 -18.39 9.33
CA SER A 78 -23.73 -17.00 9.82
C SER A 78 -24.56 -16.04 8.94
N CYS A 79 -25.88 -16.26 8.91
CA CYS A 79 -26.79 -15.43 8.12
C CYS A 79 -27.18 -14.16 8.88
N SER A 80 -26.37 -13.10 8.81
CA SER A 80 -26.92 -11.74 8.92
C SER A 80 -27.29 -11.28 7.51
N ALA A 81 -28.52 -11.59 7.08
CA ALA A 81 -29.07 -11.15 5.80
C ALA A 81 -29.14 -9.62 5.78
N GLY A 82 -28.10 -8.96 5.24
CA GLY A 82 -28.05 -7.51 5.10
C GLY A 82 -26.66 -6.88 5.22
N ILE A 83 -25.65 -7.60 5.72
CA ILE A 83 -24.28 -7.08 5.77
C ILE A 83 -23.56 -7.49 4.46
N PRO A 84 -23.15 -6.53 3.61
CA PRO A 84 -22.38 -6.85 2.42
C PRO A 84 -21.04 -7.49 2.83
N ALA A 85 -20.69 -8.54 2.10
CA ALA A 85 -19.42 -9.25 2.24
C ALA A 85 -18.23 -8.27 2.22
N PRO A 86 -17.32 -8.32 3.21
CA PRO A 86 -16.21 -7.37 3.27
C PRO A 86 -15.26 -7.62 2.10
N THR A 87 -14.88 -6.53 1.44
CA THR A 87 -13.88 -6.49 0.38
C THR A 87 -12.70 -5.65 0.86
N VAL A 88 -11.49 -6.19 0.77
CA VAL A 88 -10.26 -5.51 1.22
C VAL A 88 -9.27 -5.42 0.07
N HIS A 89 -8.54 -4.31 -0.03
CA HIS A 89 -7.47 -4.14 -1.00
C HIS A 89 -6.13 -4.07 -0.26
N LEU A 90 -5.22 -4.99 -0.56
CA LEU A 90 -3.92 -5.10 0.11
C LEU A 90 -2.77 -5.12 -0.89
N MET A 91 -1.67 -4.50 -0.50
CA MET A 91 -0.40 -4.63 -1.20
C MET A 91 0.35 -5.89 -0.72
N ALA A 92 0.77 -6.73 -1.66
CA ALA A 92 1.58 -7.91 -1.40
C ALA A 92 2.47 -8.25 -2.61
N ALA A 93 3.48 -9.09 -2.41
CA ALA A 93 4.31 -9.60 -3.51
C ALA A 93 3.64 -10.79 -4.22
N SER A 94 2.72 -11.49 -3.55
CA SER A 94 1.99 -12.64 -4.10
C SER A 94 0.53 -12.70 -3.62
N PRO A 95 -0.35 -13.43 -4.31
CA PRO A 95 -1.73 -13.64 -3.83
C PRO A 95 -1.79 -14.39 -2.49
N ASP A 96 -0.87 -15.32 -2.25
CA ASP A 96 -0.80 -16.06 -0.98
C ASP A 96 -0.40 -15.14 0.19
N GLU A 97 0.60 -14.28 -0.03
CA GLU A 97 0.98 -13.25 0.95
C GLU A 97 -0.17 -12.26 1.20
N ALA A 98 -0.94 -11.92 0.16
CA ALA A 98 -2.12 -11.08 0.31
C ALA A 98 -3.20 -11.74 1.18
N ALA A 99 -3.45 -13.03 0.96
CA ALA A 99 -4.39 -13.83 1.74
C ALA A 99 -3.96 -13.95 3.22
N GLU A 100 -2.69 -14.27 3.46
CA GLU A 100 -2.12 -14.35 4.80
C GLU A 100 -2.20 -13.02 5.54
N ARG A 101 -1.87 -11.91 4.87
CA ARG A 101 -1.98 -10.56 5.45
C ARG A 101 -3.42 -10.20 5.77
N ALA A 102 -4.36 -10.51 4.88
CA ALA A 102 -5.77 -10.28 5.14
C ALA A 102 -6.26 -11.08 6.34
N TRP A 103 -5.87 -12.36 6.45
CA TRP A 103 -6.21 -13.18 7.59
C TRP A 103 -5.58 -12.68 8.89
N ALA A 104 -4.31 -12.27 8.87
CA ALA A 104 -3.61 -11.74 10.04
C ALA A 104 -4.24 -10.43 10.56
N MET A 105 -4.75 -9.58 9.66
CA MET A 105 -5.37 -8.30 10.04
C MET A 105 -6.86 -8.41 10.39
N HIS A 106 -7.59 -9.32 9.74
CA HIS A 106 -9.06 -9.35 9.82
C HIS A 106 -9.63 -10.67 10.37
N GLY A 107 -8.82 -11.72 10.50
CA GLY A 107 -9.20 -13.03 11.05
C GLY A 107 -8.90 -13.23 12.54
N ARG A 108 -8.29 -12.25 13.24
CA ARG A 108 -8.12 -12.28 14.71
C ARG A 108 -9.44 -12.00 15.45
N ASP A 109 -9.49 -12.36 16.74
CA ASP A 109 -10.65 -12.13 17.62
C ASP A 109 -11.16 -10.69 17.54
N GLY A 110 -12.43 -10.54 17.12
CA GLY A 110 -13.09 -9.25 16.91
C GLY A 110 -12.84 -8.59 15.54
N GLY A 111 -12.05 -9.22 14.68
CA GLY A 111 -11.75 -8.79 13.32
C GLY A 111 -12.92 -8.95 12.36
N LEU A 112 -12.85 -8.25 11.21
CA LEU A 112 -13.89 -8.19 10.18
C LEU A 112 -14.38 -9.57 9.70
N TYR A 113 -13.47 -10.54 9.59
CA TYR A 113 -13.82 -11.88 9.14
C TYR A 113 -14.47 -12.70 10.27
N GLN A 114 -13.98 -12.61 11.49
CA GLN A 114 -14.55 -13.39 12.60
C GLN A 114 -15.88 -12.81 13.10
N ARG A 115 -16.02 -11.48 13.18
CA ARG A 115 -17.22 -10.80 13.69
C ARG A 115 -18.46 -11.05 12.81
N GLY A 116 -18.26 -11.32 11.54
CA GLY A 116 -19.34 -11.66 10.60
C GLY A 116 -19.35 -13.12 10.15
N GLY A 117 -18.47 -13.98 10.69
CA GLY A 117 -18.35 -15.37 10.27
C GLY A 117 -17.93 -15.52 8.79
N HIS A 118 -17.08 -14.65 8.26
CA HIS A 118 -16.64 -14.69 6.86
C HIS A 118 -15.33 -15.48 6.67
N HIS A 119 -15.20 -16.17 5.55
CA HIS A 119 -13.96 -16.75 5.04
C HIS A 119 -13.52 -16.04 3.75
N ILE A 120 -12.23 -16.05 3.43
CA ILE A 120 -11.72 -15.51 2.17
C ILE A 120 -12.24 -16.39 1.02
N ALA A 121 -12.94 -15.78 0.07
CA ALA A 121 -13.53 -16.48 -1.07
C ALA A 121 -12.79 -16.24 -2.38
N SER A 122 -12.15 -15.07 -2.53
CA SER A 122 -11.37 -14.76 -3.73
C SER A 122 -10.24 -13.79 -3.44
N VAL A 123 -9.11 -13.96 -4.12
CA VAL A 123 -7.96 -13.05 -4.13
C VAL A 123 -7.62 -12.76 -5.58
N LYS A 124 -7.71 -11.49 -5.99
CA LYS A 124 -7.49 -11.07 -7.37
C LYS A 124 -6.50 -9.92 -7.42
N GLN A 125 -5.47 -10.04 -8.26
CA GLN A 125 -4.61 -8.90 -8.56
C GLN A 125 -5.42 -7.87 -9.35
N VAL A 126 -5.43 -6.63 -8.87
CA VAL A 126 -6.10 -5.48 -9.50
C VAL A 126 -5.08 -4.55 -10.14
N LEU A 127 -3.87 -4.45 -9.57
CA LEU A 127 -2.79 -3.64 -10.14
C LEU A 127 -1.42 -4.30 -10.00
N PRO A 128 -0.54 -4.18 -11.01
CA PRO A 128 -0.86 -3.81 -12.40
C PRO A 128 -1.91 -4.74 -13.03
N GLU A 129 -2.56 -4.32 -14.12
CA GLU A 129 -3.45 -5.22 -14.85
C GLU A 129 -2.67 -6.46 -15.34
N PRO A 130 -3.29 -7.65 -15.41
CA PRO A 130 -2.63 -8.83 -15.95
C PRO A 130 -2.15 -8.59 -17.39
N GLY A 131 -0.83 -8.50 -17.58
CA GLY A 131 -0.21 -8.23 -18.88
C GLY A 131 0.42 -6.85 -19.02
N GLU A 132 0.18 -5.94 -18.08
CA GLU A 132 0.94 -4.69 -17.99
C GLU A 132 2.32 -4.98 -17.36
N MET A 133 3.36 -4.88 -18.18
CA MET A 133 4.71 -4.62 -17.67
C MET A 133 4.87 -3.11 -17.54
N PHE A 134 5.14 -2.63 -16.33
CA PHE A 134 5.69 -1.29 -16.13
C PHE A 134 7.14 -1.23 -16.59
#